data_AF-A0A952J5B0-F1
#
_entry.id   AF-A0A952J5B0-F1
#
_cell.length_a   1.000
_cell.length_b   1.000
_cell.length_c   1.000
_cell.angle_alpha   90.00
_cell.angle_beta   90.00
_cell.angle_gamma   90.00
#
_symmetry.space_group_name_H-M   'P 1'
#
loop_
_entity.id
_entity.type
_entity.pdbx_description
1 polymer ?
#
loop_
_entity_poly.entity_id
_entity_poly.type
_entity_poly.pdbx_seq_one_letter_code
_entity_poly.pdbx_strand_id
1 'polypeptide(L)'
;MKLNAAVTLLACWALVFISSCKKDEDPEPAYEVQSRLLAGAKGSSKTWKLSSASVTYGSNTEDFEFSACFLDNRYKFTNNASQDYEASEGATKCNSTDPTIVESGHWSFTQDGGILIVLAYDYTNSDGVLFAYFTRPATVVELTDTSLRIDIEVEYEGDLETYHINFEAI
;
A
#
# COMPACT_ATOMS: atom_id res chain seq x y z
N MET A 1 -21.83 49.38 57.50
CA MET A 1 -22.88 48.77 56.64
C MET A 1 -23.49 49.88 55.79
N LYS A 2 -23.19 49.86 54.48
CA LYS A 2 -24.00 50.33 53.32
C LYS A 2 -23.05 50.71 52.17
N LEU A 3 -22.96 49.77 51.24
CA LEU A 3 -22.47 49.92 49.88
C LEU A 3 -23.48 50.78 49.09
N ASN A 4 -23.02 51.51 48.05
CA ASN A 4 -23.69 51.80 46.77
C ASN A 4 -22.74 52.75 45.98
N ALA A 5 -22.03 52.31 44.94
CA ALA A 5 -22.45 52.03 43.55
C ALA A 5 -22.63 53.32 42.70
N ALA A 6 -21.62 53.62 41.85
CA ALA A 6 -21.68 54.36 40.57
C ALA A 6 -20.23 54.67 40.10
N VAL A 7 -19.58 53.83 39.28
CA VAL A 7 -19.44 53.93 37.81
C VAL A 7 -18.70 55.20 37.31
N THR A 8 -17.41 55.03 36.96
CA THR A 8 -16.67 55.82 35.94
C THR A 8 -15.42 55.00 35.56
N LEU A 9 -15.47 54.12 34.55
CA LEU A 9 -15.14 54.37 33.14
C LEU A 9 -13.75 55.00 32.92
N LEU A 10 -12.71 54.19 32.68
CA LEU A 10 -11.72 54.43 31.60
C LEU A 10 -10.70 53.30 31.46
N ALA A 11 -10.60 52.78 30.22
CA ALA A 11 -9.38 52.38 29.53
C ALA A 11 -8.45 51.34 30.19
N CYS A 12 -8.60 50.08 29.78
CA CYS A 12 -7.52 49.32 29.13
C CYS A 12 -8.10 48.04 28.56
N TRP A 13 -8.79 48.20 27.44
CA TRP A 13 -9.19 47.11 26.57
C TRP A 13 -7.92 46.61 25.88
N ALA A 14 -7.17 45.75 26.59
CA ALA A 14 -6.12 44.94 25.99
C ALA A 14 -6.81 43.90 25.11
N LEU A 15 -7.15 44.31 23.88
CA LEU A 15 -7.42 43.41 22.77
C LEU A 15 -6.15 42.61 22.52
N VAL A 16 -6.01 41.50 23.24
CA VAL A 16 -5.10 40.42 22.88
C VAL A 16 -5.67 39.86 21.58
N PHE A 17 -5.20 40.41 20.46
CA PHE A 17 -5.27 39.77 19.17
C PHE A 17 -4.40 38.51 19.27
N ILE A 18 -4.97 37.43 19.81
CA ILE A 18 -4.54 36.08 19.50
C ILE A 18 -4.76 35.92 17.99
N SER A 19 -3.74 36.32 17.24
CA SER A 19 -3.54 35.89 15.87
C SER A 19 -3.51 34.37 15.92
N SER A 20 -4.67 33.76 15.67
CA SER A 20 -4.76 32.35 15.31
C SER A 20 -4.11 32.26 13.93
N CYS A 21 -2.79 32.16 13.94
CA CYS A 21 -2.07 31.52 12.85
C CYS A 21 -2.67 30.13 12.74
N LYS A 22 -3.63 29.97 11.83
CA LYS A 22 -3.86 28.68 11.21
C LYS A 22 -2.52 28.35 10.58
N LYS A 23 -1.75 27.47 11.23
CA LYS A 23 -0.71 26.74 10.52
C LYS A 23 -1.48 25.98 9.47
N ASP A 24 -1.35 26.40 8.22
CA ASP A 24 -1.70 25.55 7.10
C ASP A 24 -0.89 24.26 7.34
N GLU A 25 -1.57 23.18 7.74
CA GLU A 25 -0.93 21.88 7.86
C GLU A 25 -0.47 21.52 6.45
N ASP A 26 0.84 21.32 6.27
CA ASP A 26 1.38 20.87 5.00
C ASP A 26 0.62 19.59 4.59
N PRO A 27 0.21 19.48 3.31
CA PRO A 27 -0.51 18.30 2.87
C PRO A 27 0.31 17.04 3.15
N GLU A 28 -0.35 16.01 3.67
CA GLU A 28 0.30 14.73 3.95
C GLU A 28 0.99 14.22 2.68
N PRO A 29 2.27 13.79 2.76
CA PRO A 29 2.97 13.26 1.59
C PRO A 29 2.21 12.09 0.97
N ALA A 30 2.12 12.05 -0.37
CA ALA A 30 1.36 11.03 -1.09
C ALA A 30 1.80 9.60 -0.73
N TYR A 31 3.10 9.37 -0.53
CA TYR A 31 3.62 8.06 -0.12
C TYR A 31 3.12 7.60 1.27
N GLU A 32 2.86 8.51 2.22
CA GLU A 32 2.28 8.15 3.54
C GLU A 32 0.81 7.77 3.40
N VAL A 33 0.06 8.49 2.56
CA VAL A 33 -1.33 8.16 2.24
C VAL A 33 -1.42 6.76 1.63
N GLN A 34 -0.58 6.47 0.63
CA GLN A 34 -0.54 5.15 -0.02
C GLN A 34 -0.06 4.06 0.93
N SER A 35 0.95 4.33 1.76
CA SER A 35 1.41 3.40 2.80
C SER A 35 0.29 3.00 3.75
N ARG A 36 -0.55 3.96 4.15
CA ARG A 36 -1.70 3.70 5.02
C ARG A 36 -2.78 2.86 4.32
N LEU A 37 -3.03 3.11 3.05
CA LEU A 37 -4.00 2.31 2.28
C LEU A 37 -3.50 0.88 2.04
N LEU A 38 -2.21 0.71 1.71
CA LEU A 38 -1.59 -0.58 1.44
C LEU A 38 -1.47 -1.47 2.68
N ALA A 39 -1.03 -0.89 3.80
CA ALA A 39 -0.54 -1.65 4.95
C ALA A 39 -1.22 -1.27 6.28
N GLY A 40 -2.17 -0.33 6.28
CA GLY A 40 -2.84 0.18 7.48
C GLY A 40 -2.03 1.27 8.20
N ALA A 41 -2.51 1.69 9.37
CA ALA A 41 -1.82 2.68 10.20
C ALA A 41 -0.42 2.20 10.63
N LYS A 42 0.46 3.12 11.03
CA LYS A 42 1.79 2.77 11.56
C LYS A 42 1.66 1.71 12.67
N GLY A 43 2.47 0.65 12.57
CA GLY A 43 2.43 -0.52 13.46
C GLY A 43 1.35 -1.55 13.15
N SER A 44 0.53 -1.36 12.11
CA SER A 44 -0.49 -2.30 11.65
C SER A 44 -0.06 -3.02 10.37
N SER A 45 -0.89 -3.95 9.91
CA SER A 45 -0.73 -4.63 8.62
C SER A 45 -2.08 -4.74 7.91
N LYS A 46 -2.05 -4.82 6.58
CA LYS A 46 -3.20 -5.22 5.76
C LYS A 46 -2.79 -6.39 4.86
N THR A 47 -3.74 -7.28 4.60
CA THR A 47 -3.53 -8.47 3.79
C THR A 47 -4.38 -8.38 2.54
N TRP A 48 -3.80 -8.83 1.44
CA TRP A 48 -4.40 -8.82 0.11
C TRP A 48 -4.41 -10.24 -0.45
N LYS A 49 -5.36 -10.49 -1.34
CA LYS A 49 -5.49 -11.73 -2.10
C LYS A 49 -5.54 -11.38 -3.58
N LEU A 50 -4.84 -12.13 -4.42
CA LEU A 50 -4.93 -11.95 -5.86
C LEU A 50 -6.36 -12.31 -6.33
N SER A 51 -6.98 -11.41 -7.09
CA SER A 51 -8.31 -11.64 -7.67
C SER A 51 -8.23 -11.97 -9.16
N SER A 52 -7.35 -11.30 -9.91
CA SER A 52 -7.08 -11.59 -11.32
C SER A 52 -5.75 -11.01 -11.76
N ALA A 53 -5.22 -11.53 -12.88
CA ALA A 53 -4.18 -10.85 -13.63
C ALA A 53 -4.37 -11.05 -15.14
N SER A 54 -3.84 -10.13 -15.92
CA SER A 54 -3.75 -10.23 -17.37
C SER A 54 -2.44 -9.63 -17.87
N VAL A 55 -2.05 -9.94 -19.09
CA VAL A 55 -0.88 -9.36 -19.77
C VAL A 55 -1.31 -8.70 -21.06
N THR A 56 -0.81 -7.49 -21.30
CA THR A 56 -0.96 -6.79 -22.58
C THR A 56 0.38 -6.76 -23.30
N TYR A 57 0.39 -7.18 -24.56
CA TYR A 57 1.58 -7.15 -25.43
C TYR A 57 1.15 -6.78 -26.86
N GLY A 58 1.76 -5.73 -27.41
CA GLY A 58 1.31 -5.12 -28.65
C GLY A 58 -0.14 -4.64 -28.56
N SER A 59 -1.04 -5.26 -29.32
CA SER A 59 -2.48 -4.96 -29.32
C SER A 59 -3.34 -6.05 -28.67
N ASN A 60 -2.73 -7.09 -28.10
CA ASN A 60 -3.42 -8.22 -27.49
C ASN A 60 -3.42 -8.07 -25.97
N THR A 61 -4.47 -8.60 -25.35
CA THR A 61 -4.55 -8.77 -23.90
C THR A 61 -5.02 -10.20 -23.62
N GLU A 62 -4.30 -10.90 -22.76
CA GLU A 62 -4.61 -12.28 -22.34
C GLU A 62 -4.77 -12.35 -20.83
N ASP A 63 -5.82 -13.02 -20.35
CA ASP A 63 -6.06 -13.23 -18.92
C ASP A 63 -5.26 -14.47 -18.44
N PHE A 64 -4.73 -14.41 -17.21
CA PHE A 64 -4.08 -15.55 -16.58
C PHE A 64 -5.09 -16.42 -15.83
N GLU A 65 -5.06 -17.73 -16.10
CA GLU A 65 -5.77 -18.71 -15.29
C GLU A 65 -4.88 -19.22 -14.16
N PHE A 66 -5.16 -18.77 -12.93
CA PHE A 66 -4.45 -19.26 -11.74
C PHE A 66 -5.14 -20.47 -11.13
N SER A 67 -4.34 -21.36 -10.55
CA SER A 67 -4.84 -22.44 -9.72
C SER A 67 -5.54 -21.90 -8.46
N ALA A 68 -6.49 -22.66 -7.93
CA ALA A 68 -7.23 -22.25 -6.74
C ALA A 68 -6.33 -22.04 -5.51
N CYS A 69 -5.21 -22.79 -5.42
CA CYS A 69 -4.21 -22.61 -4.38
C CYS A 69 -3.46 -21.28 -4.55
N PHE A 70 -3.02 -20.92 -5.76
CA PHE A 70 -2.30 -19.65 -5.97
C PHE A 70 -3.19 -18.45 -5.65
N LEU A 71 -4.46 -18.53 -6.06
CA LEU A 71 -5.44 -17.51 -5.72
C LEU A 71 -5.64 -17.40 -4.21
N ASP A 72 -5.47 -18.46 -3.42
CA ASP A 72 -5.68 -18.44 -1.97
C ASP A 72 -4.52 -17.82 -1.17
N ASN A 73 -3.40 -17.52 -1.83
CA ASN A 73 -2.23 -16.89 -1.23
C ASN A 73 -2.57 -15.51 -0.62
N ARG A 74 -1.85 -15.20 0.45
CA ARG A 74 -2.04 -14.00 1.28
C ARG A 74 -0.80 -13.12 1.19
N TYR A 75 -0.98 -11.92 0.66
CA TYR A 75 0.06 -10.90 0.49
C TYR A 75 -0.09 -9.86 1.59
N LYS A 76 0.75 -9.94 2.61
CA LYS A 76 0.68 -9.09 3.80
C LYS A 76 1.73 -7.99 3.73
N PHE A 77 1.27 -6.75 3.88
CA PHE A 77 2.13 -5.57 4.00
C PHE A 77 1.99 -5.01 5.41
N THR A 78 3.10 -4.80 6.08
CA THR A 78 3.15 -4.26 7.45
C THR A 78 3.73 -2.87 7.45
N ASN A 79 3.03 -1.89 8.02
CA ASN A 79 3.47 -0.49 8.12
C ASN A 79 4.32 -0.27 9.38
N ASN A 80 5.39 -1.06 9.51
CA ASN A 80 6.38 -0.92 10.59
C ASN A 80 7.63 -0.17 10.10
N ALA A 81 8.66 -0.08 10.94
CA ALA A 81 9.87 0.68 10.62
C ALA A 81 10.66 0.12 9.43
N SER A 82 10.59 -1.20 9.21
CA SER A 82 11.25 -1.90 8.09
C SER A 82 10.37 -2.07 6.87
N GLN A 83 9.08 -1.73 6.96
CA GLN A 83 8.09 -1.93 5.90
C GLN A 83 8.09 -3.39 5.43
N ASP A 84 7.80 -4.32 6.34
CA ASP A 84 7.87 -5.75 6.03
C ASP A 84 6.77 -6.20 5.07
N TYR A 85 7.14 -7.09 4.16
CA TYR A 85 6.29 -7.78 3.21
C TYR A 85 6.43 -9.30 3.36
N GLU A 86 5.32 -10.03 3.23
CA GLU A 86 5.28 -11.50 3.25
C GLU A 86 4.17 -12.00 2.32
N ALA A 87 4.45 -13.02 1.51
CA ALA A 87 3.42 -13.87 0.92
C ALA A 87 3.43 -15.25 1.57
N SER A 88 2.23 -15.69 1.96
CA SER A 88 2.01 -17.03 2.49
C SER A 88 0.96 -17.78 1.70
N GLU A 89 1.12 -19.09 1.57
CA GLU A 89 0.08 -19.96 1.05
C GLU A 89 -1.14 -19.94 1.99
N GLY A 90 -2.33 -20.02 1.40
CA GLY A 90 -3.57 -19.99 2.14
C GLY A 90 -3.91 -21.34 2.77
N ALA A 91 -5.19 -21.72 2.71
CA ALA A 91 -5.66 -22.97 3.31
C ALA A 91 -5.23 -24.19 2.49
N THR A 92 -5.04 -24.01 1.19
CA THR A 92 -4.64 -25.03 0.23
C THR A 92 -3.29 -24.67 -0.39
N LYS A 93 -2.26 -25.43 -0.04
CA LYS A 93 -0.95 -25.30 -0.66
C LYS A 93 -0.98 -25.76 -2.12
N CYS A 94 -0.23 -25.10 -2.98
CA CYS A 94 -0.04 -25.55 -4.36
C CYS A 94 0.79 -26.83 -4.43
N ASN A 95 1.78 -26.94 -3.54
CA ASN A 95 2.50 -28.17 -3.29
C ASN A 95 2.52 -28.47 -1.80
N SER A 96 2.17 -29.70 -1.44
CA SER A 96 2.11 -30.16 -0.05
C SER A 96 3.44 -30.01 0.72
N THR A 97 4.57 -29.95 0.03
CA THR A 97 5.89 -29.78 0.66
C THR A 97 6.34 -28.33 0.78
N ASP A 98 5.61 -27.38 0.21
CA ASP A 98 5.99 -25.98 0.25
C ASP A 98 5.91 -25.45 1.69
N PRO A 99 6.81 -24.54 2.10
CA PRO A 99 6.67 -23.84 3.37
C PRO A 99 5.45 -22.92 3.34
N THR A 100 4.93 -22.55 4.52
CA THR A 100 3.78 -21.65 4.58
C THR A 100 4.10 -20.26 4.04
N ILE A 101 5.28 -19.72 4.33
CA ILE A 101 5.76 -18.46 3.75
C ILE A 101 6.58 -18.83 2.51
N VAL A 102 6.17 -18.32 1.35
CA VAL A 102 6.80 -18.65 0.06
C VAL A 102 7.71 -17.54 -0.44
N GLU A 103 7.45 -16.28 -0.05
CA GLU A 103 8.34 -15.15 -0.24
C GLU A 103 8.15 -14.09 0.86
N SER A 104 9.20 -13.32 1.15
CA SER A 104 9.19 -12.20 2.09
C SER A 104 10.28 -11.17 1.79
N GLY A 105 10.15 -9.99 2.38
CA GLY A 105 11.14 -8.93 2.29
C GLY A 105 10.59 -7.57 2.69
N HIS A 106 10.84 -6.55 1.89
CA HIS A 106 10.45 -5.16 2.21
C HIS A 106 9.67 -4.51 1.08
N TRP A 107 8.90 -3.48 1.41
CA TRP A 107 8.17 -2.66 0.43
C TRP A 107 8.39 -1.16 0.66
N SER A 108 8.20 -0.35 -0.37
CA SER A 108 8.19 1.11 -0.25
C SER A 108 7.43 1.75 -1.42
N PHE A 109 7.06 3.03 -1.27
CA PHE A 109 6.55 3.85 -2.36
C PHE A 109 7.59 4.89 -2.78
N THR A 110 7.56 5.30 -4.05
CA THR A 110 8.20 6.55 -4.48
C THR A 110 7.57 7.75 -3.78
N GLN A 111 8.27 8.89 -3.76
CA GLN A 111 7.83 10.10 -3.03
C GLN A 111 6.42 10.58 -3.45
N ASP A 112 6.08 10.41 -4.73
CA ASP A 112 4.77 10.75 -5.29
C ASP A 112 3.69 9.69 -5.04
N GLY A 113 4.04 8.53 -4.48
CA GLY A 113 3.14 7.41 -4.22
C GLY A 113 2.71 6.65 -5.48
N GLY A 114 3.31 6.95 -6.64
CA GLY A 114 2.91 6.38 -7.93
C GLY A 114 3.49 5.00 -8.22
N ILE A 115 4.63 4.64 -7.60
CA ILE A 115 5.30 3.37 -7.81
C ILE A 115 5.41 2.63 -6.47
N LEU A 116 4.94 1.40 -6.43
CA LEU A 116 5.18 0.42 -5.37
C LEU A 116 6.42 -0.40 -5.71
N ILE A 117 7.38 -0.43 -4.79
CA ILE A 117 8.58 -1.27 -4.89
C ILE A 117 8.43 -2.38 -3.85
N VAL A 118 8.39 -3.64 -4.29
CA VAL A 118 8.42 -4.81 -3.42
C VAL A 118 9.74 -5.55 -3.67
N LEU A 119 10.56 -5.65 -2.62
CA LEU A 119 11.84 -6.36 -2.63
C LEU A 119 11.67 -7.70 -1.93
N ALA A 120 11.18 -8.71 -2.66
CA ALA A 120 11.00 -10.07 -2.18
C ALA A 120 12.32 -10.86 -2.33
N TYR A 121 13.26 -10.68 -1.40
CA TYR A 121 14.61 -11.29 -1.48
C TYR A 121 14.73 -12.65 -0.78
N ASP A 122 13.80 -12.99 0.11
CA ASP A 122 13.75 -14.30 0.76
C ASP A 122 12.57 -15.06 0.19
N TYR A 123 12.83 -15.95 -0.77
CA TYR A 123 11.81 -16.69 -1.48
C TYR A 123 12.21 -18.15 -1.68
N THR A 124 11.20 -18.97 -1.93
CA THR A 124 11.31 -20.42 -2.10
C THR A 124 11.17 -20.78 -3.57
N ASN A 125 11.43 -22.03 -3.94
CA ASN A 125 11.14 -22.52 -5.30
C ASN A 125 9.66 -22.93 -5.46
N SER A 126 8.76 -22.38 -4.64
CA SER A 126 7.33 -22.64 -4.74
C SER A 126 6.76 -21.95 -5.97
N ASP A 127 5.78 -22.59 -6.62
CA ASP A 127 4.97 -21.95 -7.67
C ASP A 127 4.05 -20.84 -7.10
N GLY A 128 4.02 -20.67 -5.77
CA GLY A 128 3.26 -19.64 -5.05
C GLY A 128 3.90 -18.25 -4.99
N VAL A 129 5.12 -18.07 -5.50
CA VAL A 129 5.82 -16.77 -5.51
C VAL A 129 5.27 -15.83 -6.59
N LEU A 130 5.21 -14.53 -6.31
CA LEU A 130 4.73 -13.52 -7.26
C LEU A 130 5.73 -12.38 -7.45
N PHE A 131 6.09 -11.66 -6.39
CA PHE A 131 6.95 -10.49 -6.52
C PHE A 131 8.42 -10.86 -6.76
N ALA A 132 8.88 -12.00 -6.24
CA ALA A 132 10.18 -12.57 -6.54
C ALA A 132 10.30 -13.03 -8.00
N TYR A 133 9.19 -13.32 -8.69
CA TYR A 133 9.19 -13.64 -10.11
C TYR A 133 9.44 -12.40 -10.97
N PHE A 134 8.72 -11.31 -10.69
CA PHE A 134 8.85 -10.08 -11.48
C PHE A 134 10.15 -9.32 -11.20
N THR A 135 10.51 -9.12 -9.92
CA THR A 135 11.66 -8.30 -9.51
C THR A 135 11.69 -6.88 -10.11
N ARG A 136 10.52 -6.32 -10.45
CA ARG A 136 10.36 -5.00 -11.04
C ARG A 136 9.48 -4.09 -10.16
N PRO A 137 9.68 -2.77 -10.19
CA PRO A 137 8.73 -1.83 -9.61
C PRO A 137 7.37 -1.94 -10.28
N ALA A 138 6.32 -1.68 -9.52
CA ALA A 138 4.94 -1.75 -10.00
C ALA A 138 4.31 -0.35 -9.97
N THR A 139 3.70 0.06 -11.08
CA THR A 139 2.92 1.29 -11.15
C THR A 139 1.60 1.09 -10.42
N VAL A 140 1.26 1.99 -9.51
CA VAL A 140 -0.02 1.98 -8.79
C VAL A 140 -1.10 2.55 -9.71
N VAL A 141 -1.97 1.68 -10.22
CA VAL A 141 -3.13 2.09 -11.03
C VAL A 141 -4.28 2.52 -10.12
N GLU A 142 -4.51 1.75 -9.06
CA GLU A 142 -5.55 2.01 -8.08
C GLU A 142 -5.11 1.47 -6.71
N LEU A 143 -5.32 2.25 -5.66
CA LEU A 143 -5.17 1.78 -4.29
C LEU A 143 -6.24 2.43 -3.42
N THR A 144 -7.11 1.60 -2.85
CA THR A 144 -8.21 1.99 -1.96
C THR A 144 -8.20 1.09 -0.72
N ASP A 145 -9.24 1.17 0.11
CA ASP A 145 -9.35 0.29 1.26
C ASP A 145 -9.57 -1.18 0.88
N THR A 146 -10.14 -1.44 -0.30
CA THR A 146 -10.58 -2.79 -0.74
C THR A 146 -9.94 -3.28 -2.03
N SER A 147 -9.27 -2.40 -2.78
CA SER A 147 -8.70 -2.69 -4.11
C SER A 147 -7.26 -2.22 -4.19
N LEU A 148 -6.38 -3.10 -4.67
CA LEU A 148 -4.99 -2.79 -5.04
C LEU A 148 -4.81 -3.28 -6.47
N ARG A 149 -4.56 -2.36 -7.40
CA ARG A 149 -4.31 -2.66 -8.81
C ARG A 149 -2.98 -2.06 -9.21
N ILE A 150 -2.11 -2.90 -9.74
CA ILE A 150 -0.76 -2.53 -10.12
C ILE A 150 -0.44 -3.02 -11.53
N ASP A 151 0.38 -2.26 -12.23
CA ASP A 151 0.95 -2.64 -13.51
C ASP A 151 2.45 -2.89 -13.35
N ILE A 152 2.92 -4.01 -13.87
CA ILE A 152 4.35 -4.35 -13.92
C ILE A 152 4.77 -4.47 -15.39
N GLU A 153 5.76 -3.67 -15.78
CA GLU A 153 6.32 -3.70 -17.12
C GLU A 153 7.54 -4.62 -17.19
N VAL A 154 7.53 -5.55 -18.15
CA VAL A 154 8.63 -6.48 -18.43
C VAL A 154 8.96 -6.42 -19.91
N GLU A 155 10.26 -6.29 -20.22
CA GLU A 155 10.75 -6.42 -21.60
C GLU A 155 11.12 -7.89 -21.85
N TYR A 156 10.41 -8.55 -22.76
CA TYR A 156 10.62 -9.95 -23.14
C TYR A 156 10.88 -10.03 -24.64
N GLU A 157 12.02 -10.59 -25.04
CA GLU A 157 12.45 -10.71 -26.45
C GLU A 157 12.40 -9.41 -27.29
N GLY A 158 12.43 -8.25 -26.62
CA GLY A 158 12.40 -6.92 -27.25
C GLY A 158 11.00 -6.30 -27.35
N ASP A 159 9.97 -7.01 -26.90
CA ASP A 159 8.61 -6.49 -26.76
C ASP A 159 8.35 -6.10 -25.31
N LEU A 160 7.60 -5.00 -25.13
CA LEU A 160 7.13 -4.56 -23.82
C LEU A 160 5.82 -5.27 -23.48
N GLU A 161 5.83 -6.03 -22.41
CA GLU A 161 4.65 -6.64 -21.81
C GLU A 161 4.24 -5.86 -20.56
N THR A 162 2.95 -5.55 -20.42
CA THR A 162 2.39 -4.94 -19.22
C THR A 162 1.50 -5.95 -18.52
N TYR A 163 1.90 -6.36 -17.32
CA TYR A 163 1.15 -7.27 -16.46
C TYR A 163 0.24 -6.44 -15.56
N HIS A 164 -1.07 -6.59 -15.72
CA HIS A 164 -2.10 -5.98 -14.91
C HIS A 164 -2.47 -6.93 -13.78
N ILE A 165 -2.15 -6.58 -12.52
CA ILE A 165 -2.33 -7.45 -11.36
C ILE A 165 -3.33 -6.80 -10.41
N ASN A 166 -4.41 -7.51 -10.10
CA ASN A 166 -5.50 -7.01 -9.27
C ASN A 166 -5.61 -7.82 -7.99
N PHE A 167 -5.71 -7.12 -6.85
CA PHE A 167 -5.88 -7.71 -5.54
C PHE A 167 -7.08 -7.12 -4.81
N GLU A 168 -7.63 -7.92 -3.90
CA GLU A 168 -8.69 -7.54 -2.99
C GLU A 168 -8.22 -7.66 -1.54
N ALA A 169 -8.67 -6.76 -0.67
CA ALA A 169 -8.36 -6.81 0.76
C ALA A 169 -9.13 -7.95 1.45
N ILE A 170 -8.51 -8.60 2.45
CA ILE A 170 -9.09 -9.71 3.22
C ILE A 170 -8.92 -9.58 4.75
#